data_AF-A0A645IY23-F1
#
_entry.id   AF-A0A645IY23-F1
#
_cell.length_a   1.000
_cell.length_b   1.000
_cell.length_c   1.000
_cell.angle_alpha   90.00
_cell.angle_beta   90.00
_cell.angle_gamma   90.00
#
_symmetry.space_group_name_H-M   'P 1'
#
loop_
_entity.id
_entity.type
_entity.pdbx_description
1 polymer ?
#
loop_
_entity_poly.entity_id
_entity_poly.type
_entity_poly.pdbx_seq_one_letter_code
_entity_poly.pdbx_strand_id
1 'polypeptide(L)' 'MIALILMTATGAVSYDNVKYFFWVVPVSTPVLYLLYVNKKSCRMSKEEEFKSVIALVFTFVCLIMAFFAAILLGH' A
#
# COMPACT_ATOMS: atom_id res chain seq x y z
N MET A 1 9.88 -0.77 9.12
CA MET A 1 9.19 0.44 9.65
C MET A 1 9.97 1.08 10.79
N ILE A 2 10.14 0.43 11.95
CA ILE A 2 10.82 1.02 13.12
C ILE A 2 12.22 1.58 12.79
N ALA A 3 13.04 0.84 12.05
CA ALA A 3 14.37 1.30 11.62
C ALA A 3 14.34 2.54 10.72
N LEU A 4 13.38 2.60 9.77
CA LEU A 4 13.19 3.75 8.89
C LEU A 4 12.71 4.98 9.67
N ILE A 5 11.82 4.81 10.65
CA ILE A 5 11.38 5.89 11.55
C ILE A 5 12.57 6.46 12.30
N LEU A 6 13.42 5.57 12.86
CA LEU A 6 14.60 5.96 13.61
C LEU A 6 15.62 6.70 12.73
N MET A 7 15.86 6.23 11.50
CA MET A 7 16.74 6.90 10.54
C MET A 7 16.22 8.26 10.10
N THR A 8 14.88 8.43 10.03
CA THR A 8 14.28 9.72 9.70
C THR A 8 14.36 10.68 10.90
N ALA A 9 14.09 10.18 12.11
CA ALA A 9 14.15 10.96 13.36
C ALA A 9 15.58 11.41 13.71
N THR A 10 16.59 10.63 13.34
CA THR A 10 18.01 10.95 13.51
C THR A 10 18.58 11.79 12.37
N GLY A 11 17.77 12.14 11.35
CA GLY A 11 18.20 12.92 10.20
C GLY A 11 19.12 12.17 9.23
N ALA A 12 19.38 10.88 9.45
CA ALA A 12 20.19 10.05 8.57
C ALA A 12 19.53 9.88 7.18
N VAL A 13 18.21 9.99 7.11
CA VAL A 13 17.44 9.99 5.86
C VAL A 13 16.40 11.11 5.92
N SER A 14 16.33 11.95 4.88
CA SER A 14 15.29 12.98 4.78
C SER A 14 13.90 12.33 4.65
N TYR A 15 12.94 12.84 5.42
CA TYR A 15 11.54 12.42 5.35
C TYR A 15 11.00 12.52 3.92
N ASP A 16 11.39 13.54 3.14
CA ASP A 16 10.91 13.71 1.77
C ASP A 16 11.27 12.56 0.83
N ASN A 17 12.37 11.86 1.11
CA ASN A 17 12.81 10.71 0.32
C ASN A 17 12.06 9.43 0.67
N VAL A 18 11.49 9.34 1.87
CA VAL A 18 10.86 8.12 2.41
C VAL A 18 9.40 8.29 2.78
N LYS A 19 8.82 9.49 2.66
CA LYS A 19 7.44 9.80 3.02
C LYS A 19 6.46 8.87 2.32
N TYR A 20 6.73 8.49 1.07
CA TYR A 20 5.85 7.58 0.34
C TYR A 20 5.89 6.15 0.84
N PHE A 21 7.03 5.70 1.35
CA PHE A 21 7.15 4.40 2.03
C PHE A 21 6.33 4.36 3.31
N PHE A 22 6.28 5.48 4.05
CA PHE A 22 5.44 5.62 5.23
C PHE A 22 3.94 5.55 4.93
N TRP A 23 3.52 5.94 3.74
CA TRP A 23 2.11 5.95 3.35
C TRP A 23 1.69 4.63 2.71
N VAL A 24 2.53 4.05 1.84
CA VAL A 24 2.20 2.83 1.09
C VAL A 24 2.21 1.59 1.97
N VAL A 25 3.18 1.46 2.89
CA VAL A 25 3.35 0.22 3.68
C VAL A 25 2.20 -0.04 4.66
N PRO A 26 1.68 0.94 5.42
CA PRO A 26 0.53 0.72 6.31
C PRO A 26 -0.77 0.45 5.56
N VAL A 27 -0.90 0.92 4.32
CA VAL A 27 -2.06 0.65 3.45
C VAL A 27 -1.96 -0.74 2.82
N SER A 28 -0.76 -1.15 2.38
CA SER A 28 -0.55 -2.46 1.73
C SER A 28 -0.51 -3.62 2.74
N THR A 29 -0.04 -3.39 3.97
CA THR A 29 0.05 -4.44 5.00
C THR A 29 -1.30 -5.10 5.34
N PRO A 30 -2.39 -4.36 5.68
CA PRO A 30 -3.69 -4.97 5.97
C PRO A 30 -4.32 -5.64 4.74
N VAL A 31 -4.05 -5.13 3.54
CA VAL A 31 -4.46 -5.74 2.28
C VAL A 31 -3.79 -7.10 2.07
N LEU A 32 -2.46 -7.15 2.20
CA LEU A 32 -1.70 -8.39 2.12
C LEU A 32 -2.09 -9.36 3.25
N TYR A 33 -2.34 -8.84 4.44
CA TYR A 33 -2.82 -9.65 5.57
C TYR A 33 -4.19 -10.26 5.28
N LEU A 34 -5.14 -9.51 4.72
CA LEU A 34 -6.43 -10.03 4.28
C LEU A 34 -6.28 -11.12 3.22
N LEU A 35 -5.39 -10.95 2.25
CA LEU A 35 -5.14 -11.96 1.22
C LEU A 35 -4.48 -13.23 1.78
N TYR A 36 -3.53 -13.10 2.71
CA TYR A 36 -2.73 -14.23 3.19
C TYR A 36 -3.34 -14.95 4.40
N VAL A 37 -3.98 -14.23 5.33
CA VAL A 37 -4.51 -14.77 6.59
C VAL A 37 -5.96 -15.18 6.47
N ASN A 38 -6.72 -14.60 5.54
CA ASN A 38 -8.07 -15.04 5.23
C ASN A 38 -8.05 -16.31 4.36
N LYS A 39 -7.34 -17.35 4.83
CA LYS A 39 -7.45 -18.75 4.42
C LYS A 39 -8.76 -19.40 4.84
N LYS A 40 -9.74 -18.62 5.35
CA LYS A 40 -11.11 -19.11 5.43
C LYS A 40 -11.54 -19.31 4.00
N SER A 41 -11.59 -20.58 3.61
CA SER A 41 -12.33 -21.17 2.50
C SER A 41 -13.72 -20.52 2.40
N CYS A 42 -13.77 -19.29 1.89
CA CYS A 42 -14.89 -18.85 1.13
C CYS A 42 -14.67 -19.58 -0.19
N ARG A 43 -15.63 -20.39 -0.56
CA ARG A 43 -15.62 -21.25 -1.74
C ARG A 43 -15.76 -20.39 -3.01
N MET A 44 -14.96 -19.33 -3.10
CA MET A 44 -14.90 -18.40 -4.21
C MET A 44 -14.36 -19.17 -5.40
N SER A 45 -15.07 -19.07 -6.52
CA SER A 45 -14.57 -19.56 -7.80
C SER A 45 -13.19 -18.92 -8.06
N LYS A 46 -12.25 -19.65 -8.68
CA LYS A 46 -10.97 -19.07 -9.14
C LYS A 46 -11.17 -17.77 -9.94
N GLU A 47 -12.31 -17.65 -10.60
CA GLU A 47 -12.70 -16.47 -11.36
C GLU A 47 -13.05 -15.25 -10.49
N GLU A 48 -13.69 -15.47 -9.35
CA GLU A 48 -14.01 -14.42 -8.36
C GLU A 48 -12.76 -13.98 -7.61
N GLU A 49 -11.87 -14.92 -7.27
CA GLU A 49 -10.57 -14.63 -6.66
C GLU A 49 -9.73 -13.74 -7.59
N PHE A 50 -9.65 -14.09 -8.87
CA PHE A 50 -8.94 -13.30 -9.88
C PHE A 50 -9.55 -11.91 -10.07
N LYS A 51 -10.88 -11.80 -10.09
CA LYS A 51 -11.59 -10.51 -10.11
C LYS A 51 -11.27 -9.66 -8.90
N SER A 52 -11.27 -10.24 -7.70
CA SER A 52 -10.94 -9.53 -6.47
C SER A 52 -9.49 -9.06 -6.46
N VAL A 53 -8.55 -9.89 -6.92
CA VAL A 53 -7.14 -9.49 -7.06
C VAL A 53 -6.99 -8.37 -8.08
N ILE A 54 -7.65 -8.43 -9.23
CA ILE A 54 -7.63 -7.35 -10.21
C ILE A 54 -8.24 -6.07 -9.65
N ALA A 55 -9.40 -6.14 -9.01
CA ALA A 55 -10.07 -4.98 -8.42
C ALA A 55 -9.19 -4.32 -7.34
N LEU A 56 -8.47 -5.13 -6.56
CA LEU A 56 -7.53 -4.70 -5.55
C LEU A 56 -6.29 -4.03 -6.16
N VAL A 57 -5.68 -4.64 -7.19
CA VAL A 57 -4.56 -4.05 -7.92
C VAL A 57 -4.98 -2.73 -8.56
N PHE A 58 -6.17 -2.68 -9.14
CA PHE A 58 -6.71 -1.48 -9.77
C PHE A 58 -6.95 -0.36 -8.75
N THR A 59 -7.56 -0.66 -7.61
CA THR A 59 -7.76 0.34 -6.53
C THR A 59 -6.43 0.81 -5.94
N PHE A 60 -5.45 -0.07 -5.80
CA PHE A 60 -4.10 0.30 -5.36
C PHE A 60 -3.40 1.23 -6.37
N VAL A 61 -3.50 0.94 -7.67
CA VAL A 61 -2.96 1.79 -8.73
C VAL A 61 -3.69 3.14 -8.76
N CYS A 62 -5.01 3.17 -8.62
CA CYS A 62 -5.77 4.41 -8.52
C CYS A 62 -5.36 5.26 -7.31
N LEU A 63 -5.14 4.64 -6.15
CA LEU A 63 -4.64 5.32 -4.96
C LEU A 63 -3.24 5.92 -5.19
N ILE A 64 -2.35 5.17 -5.81
CA ILE A 64 -1.01 5.65 -6.18
C ILE A 64 -1.10 6.84 -7.15
N MET A 65 -1.91 6.72 -8.21
CA MET A 65 -2.11 7.78 -9.20
C MET A 65 -2.70 9.05 -8.58
N ALA A 66 -3.75 8.92 -7.76
CA ALA A 66 -4.36 10.05 -7.06
C ALA A 66 -3.37 10.73 -6.11
N PHE A 67 -2.53 9.93 -5.45
CA PHE A 67 -1.51 10.42 -4.55
C PHE A 67 -0.42 11.21 -5.29
N PHE A 68 0.11 10.67 -6.40
CA PHE A 68 1.04 11.41 -7.28
C PHE A 68 0.40 12.67 -7.88
N ALA A 69 -0.87 12.61 -8.29
CA ALA A 69 -1.59 13.76 -8.80
C ALA A 69 -1.75 14.86 -7.74
N ALA A 70 -2.02 14.50 -6.48
CA ALA A 70 -2.10 15.45 -5.37
C ALA A 70 -0.75 16.13 -5.09
N ILE A 71 0.37 15.43 -5.23
CA ILE A 71 1.71 16.00 -5.10
C ILE A 71 2.02 16.97 -6.25
N LEU A 72 1.62 16.62 -7.48
CA LEU A 72 1.87 17.44 -8.67
C LEU A 72 0.97 18.69 -8.73
N LEU A 73 -0.27 18.62 -8.24
CA LEU A 73 -1.22 19.74 -8.19
C LEU A 73 -1.06 20.62 -6.94
N GLY A 74 -0.46 20.09 -5.87
CA GLY A 74 -0.16 20.82 -4.64
C GLY A 74 1.14 21.63 -4.69
N HIS A 75 1.73 21.75 -5.88
CA HIS A 75 2.95 22.50 -6.20
C HIS A 75 2.65 23.49 -7.33
#